data_AF-A0A5C4RNX9-F1
#
_entry.id   AF-A0A5C4RNX9-F1
#
_cell.length_a   1.000
_cell.length_b   1.000
_cell.length_c   1.000
_cell.angle_alpha   90.00
_cell.angle_beta   90.00
_cell.angle_gamma   90.00
#
_symmetry.space_group_name_H-M   'P 1'
#
loop_
_entity.id
_entity.type
_entity.pdbx_description
1 polymer ?
#
loop_
_entity_poly.entity_id
_entity_poly.type
_entity_poly.pdbx_seq_one_letter_code
_entity_poly.pdbx_strand_id
1 'polypeptide(L)'
;MHIEPVEIYSDASNAAVMRHPGRRFPGVLVQGDTLSSLVGQASSVAERAEGLDEDARDELDGLLEKLRDLLGHYEETLLTHGLDLPYHRSGT
;
A
#
# COMPACT_ATOMS: atom_id res chain seq x y z
N MET A 1 11.79 -5.33 -14.78
CA MET A 1 12.36 -3.99 -14.52
C MET A 1 12.46 -3.23 -15.83
N HIS A 2 11.82 -2.06 -15.89
CA HIS A 2 11.91 -1.07 -16.98
C HIS A 2 12.31 0.27 -16.34
N ILE A 3 13.03 1.13 -17.07
CA ILE A 3 13.55 2.40 -16.55
C ILE A 3 13.02 3.54 -17.42
N GLU A 4 12.29 4.47 -16.79
CA GLU A 4 11.79 5.69 -17.43
C GLU A 4 11.96 6.90 -16.49
N PRO A 5 12.17 8.10 -17.02
CA PRO A 5 12.17 9.31 -16.21
C PRO A 5 10.75 9.60 -15.68
N VAL A 6 10.66 10.01 -14.42
CA VAL A 6 9.42 10.42 -13.77
C VAL A 6 9.51 11.89 -13.37
N GLU A 7 8.38 12.59 -13.37
CA GLU A 7 8.31 13.95 -12.84
C GLU A 7 8.13 13.88 -11.33
N ILE A 8 9.00 14.53 -10.57
CA ILE A 8 8.88 14.67 -9.12
C ILE A 8 8.35 16.07 -8.81
N TYR A 9 7.16 16.12 -8.22
CA TYR A 9 6.51 17.37 -7.82
C TYR A 9 6.84 17.72 -6.36
N SER A 10 7.09 16.72 -5.51
CA SER A 10 7.55 16.88 -4.14
C SER A 10 8.24 15.60 -3.66
N ASP A 11 9.39 15.73 -3.02
CA ASP A 11 10.15 14.66 -2.36
C ASP A 11 10.53 15.04 -0.92
N ALA A 12 9.92 16.10 -0.38
CA ALA A 12 10.23 16.63 0.95
C ALA A 12 9.78 15.72 2.12
N SER A 13 9.14 14.57 1.84
CA SER A 13 8.64 13.61 2.84
C SER A 13 8.70 12.17 2.32
N ASN A 14 8.41 11.19 3.17
CA ASN A 14 8.28 9.76 2.81
C ASN A 14 7.15 9.47 1.79
N ALA A 15 6.37 10.49 1.43
CA ALA A 15 5.32 10.45 0.44
C ALA A 15 5.71 11.32 -0.77
N ALA A 16 6.61 10.83 -1.61
CA ALA A 16 6.98 11.55 -2.82
C ALA A 16 5.76 11.67 -3.74
N VAL A 17 5.49 12.87 -4.26
CA VAL A 17 4.45 13.11 -5.25
C VAL A 17 5.09 13.08 -6.62
N MET A 18 4.75 12.09 -7.43
CA MET A 18 5.39 11.86 -8.72
C MET A 18 4.38 11.47 -9.81
N ARG A 19 4.71 11.76 -11.07
CA ARG A 19 3.90 11.38 -12.23
C ARG A 19 4.66 10.40 -13.11
N HIS A 20 4.14 9.18 -13.20
CA HIS A 20 4.62 8.18 -14.17
C HIS A 20 4.27 8.62 -15.60
N PRO A 21 5.13 8.36 -16.60
CA PRO A 21 4.79 8.56 -18.01
C PRO A 21 3.41 8.01 -18.38
N GLY A 22 2.63 8.80 -19.13
CA GLY A 22 1.30 8.42 -19.59
C GLY A 22 0.15 8.61 -18.58
N ARG A 23 0.44 9.00 -17.33
CA ARG A 23 -0.61 9.36 -16.36
C ARG A 23 -0.95 10.85 -16.44
N ARG A 24 -2.25 11.17 -16.41
CA ARG A 24 -2.74 12.57 -16.39
C ARG A 24 -2.42 13.25 -15.06
N PHE A 25 -2.69 12.57 -13.95
CA PHE A 25 -2.53 13.09 -12.59
C PHE A 25 -1.33 12.44 -11.90
N PRO A 26 -0.57 13.20 -11.08
CA PRO A 26 0.46 12.62 -10.23
C PRO A 26 -0.16 11.73 -9.15
N GLY A 27 0.61 10.75 -8.69
CA GLY A 27 0.30 9.91 -7.55
C GLY A 27 1.28 10.11 -6.41
N VAL A 28 0.99 9.46 -5.29
CA VAL A 28 1.90 9.38 -4.14
C VAL A 28 2.65 8.05 -4.22
N LEU A 29 3.97 8.11 -4.10
CA LEU A 29 4.79 6.93 -3.85
C LEU A 29 4.60 6.52 -2.40
N VAL A 30 4.07 5.31 -2.19
CA VAL A 30 3.96 4.69 -0.87
C VAL A 30 5.06 3.65 -0.73
N GLN A 31 5.94 3.82 0.25
CA GLN A 31 6.98 2.83 0.56
C GLN A 31 6.36 1.55 1.12
N GLY A 32 7.03 0.40 0.90
CA GLY A 32 6.48 -0.91 1.26
C GLY A 32 6.27 -1.11 2.77
N ASP A 33 7.17 -0.57 3.60
CA ASP A 33 7.04 -0.55 5.07
C ASP A 33 5.83 0.27 5.53
N THR A 34 5.62 1.43 4.91
CA THR A 34 4.44 2.27 5.16
C THR A 34 3.16 1.55 4.72
N LEU A 35 3.14 0.93 3.53
CA LEU A 35 2.00 0.16 3.05
C LEU A 35 1.67 -1.02 3.98
N SER A 36 2.68 -1.76 4.43
CA SER A 36 2.53 -2.85 5.40
C SER A 36 1.96 -2.34 6.72
N SER A 37 2.44 -1.20 7.21
CA SER A 37 1.90 -0.56 8.42
C SER A 37 0.42 -0.19 8.27
N LEU A 38 0.01 0.36 7.11
CA LEU A 38 -1.39 0.69 6.83
C LEU A 38 -2.28 -0.55 6.82
N VAL A 39 -1.84 -1.65 6.22
CA VAL A 39 -2.55 -2.95 6.25
C VAL A 39 -2.71 -3.44 7.69
N GLY A 40 -1.64 -3.37 8.49
CA GLY A 40 -1.67 -3.78 9.89
C GLY A 40 -2.63 -2.93 10.74
N GLN A 41 -2.62 -1.61 10.53
CA GLN A 41 -3.55 -0.69 11.19
C GLN A 41 -5.00 -0.98 10.84
N ALA A 42 -5.32 -1.13 9.55
CA ALA A 42 -6.67 -1.45 9.09
C ALA A 42 -7.15 -2.81 9.61
N SER A 43 -6.29 -3.83 9.57
CA SER A 43 -6.59 -5.16 10.14
C SER A 43 -6.89 -5.07 11.64
N SER A 44 -6.07 -4.35 12.39
CA SER A 44 -6.25 -4.18 13.84
C SER A 44 -7.54 -3.42 14.20
N VAL A 45 -7.99 -2.50 13.33
CA VAL A 45 -9.30 -1.86 13.48
C VAL A 45 -10.41 -2.87 13.20
N ALA A 46 -10.33 -3.61 12.09
CA ALA A 46 -11.33 -4.61 11.72
C ALA A 46 -11.52 -5.72 12.76
N GLU A 47 -10.46 -6.10 13.47
CA GLU A 47 -10.50 -7.09 14.56
C GLU A 47 -11.18 -6.55 15.83
N ARG A 48 -11.12 -5.24 16.07
CA ARG A 48 -11.63 -4.60 17.29
C ARG A 48 -12.95 -3.85 17.09
N ALA A 49 -13.39 -3.71 15.84
CA ALA A 49 -14.59 -2.98 15.49
C ALA A 49 -15.84 -3.81 15.79
N GLU A 50 -16.23 -3.83 17.06
CA GLU A 50 -17.50 -4.38 17.52
C GLU A 50 -18.63 -3.36 17.35
N GLY A 51 -19.83 -3.84 17.00
CA GLY A 51 -21.04 -3.00 16.92
C GLY A 51 -21.12 -2.06 15.72
N LEU A 52 -20.29 -2.27 14.69
CA LEU A 52 -20.52 -1.65 13.39
C LEU A 52 -21.84 -2.13 12.79
N ASP A 53 -22.55 -1.24 12.10
CA ASP A 53 -23.59 -1.66 11.18
C ASP A 53 -23.00 -2.35 9.94
N GLU A 54 -23.87 -3.01 9.17
CA GLU A 54 -23.49 -3.81 8.01
C GLU A 54 -22.76 -2.98 6.96
N ASP A 55 -23.25 -1.77 6.66
CA ASP A 55 -22.65 -0.87 5.67
C ASP A 55 -21.22 -0.46 6.08
N ALA A 56 -21.02 -0.06 7.34
CA ALA A 56 -19.70 0.31 7.86
C ALA A 56 -18.74 -0.88 7.91
N ARG A 57 -19.27 -2.09 8.15
CA ARG A 57 -18.46 -3.31 8.13
C ARG A 57 -18.00 -3.64 6.71
N ASP A 58 -18.90 -3.56 5.73
CA ASP A 58 -18.59 -3.81 4.32
C ASP A 58 -17.57 -2.80 3.77
N GLU A 59 -17.70 -1.51 4.15
CA GLU A 59 -16.70 -0.49 3.76
C GLU A 59 -15.31 -0.79 4.34
N LEU A 60 -15.23 -1.23 5.60
CA LEU A 60 -13.97 -1.57 6.26
C LEU A 60 -13.33 -2.81 5.64
N ASP A 61 -14.12 -3.85 5.39
CA ASP A 61 -13.63 -5.09 4.76
C ASP A 61 -13.16 -4.79 3.31
N GLY A 62 -13.89 -3.97 2.56
CA GLY A 62 -13.50 -3.53 1.21
C GLY A 62 -12.26 -2.64 1.17
N LEU A 63 -12.02 -1.80 2.19
CA LEU A 63 -10.76 -1.06 2.33
C LEU A 63 -9.60 -2.02 2.60
N LEU A 64 -9.82 -3.00 3.48
CA LEU A 64 -8.79 -3.95 3.88
C LEU A 64 -8.36 -4.86 2.71
N GLU A 65 -9.32 -5.31 1.90
CA GLU A 65 -9.06 -6.07 0.67
C GLU A 65 -8.17 -5.28 -0.29
N LYS A 66 -8.52 -4.02 -0.60
CA LYS A 66 -7.72 -3.16 -1.49
C LYS A 66 -6.29 -2.96 -0.99
N LEU A 67 -6.11 -2.76 0.31
CA LEU A 67 -4.77 -2.59 0.90
C LEU A 67 -3.95 -3.88 0.83
N ARG A 68 -4.59 -5.04 1.06
CA ARG A 68 -3.94 -6.36 0.95
C ARG A 68 -3.55 -6.68 -0.49
N ASP A 69 -4.39 -6.34 -1.46
CA ASP A 69 -4.07 -6.52 -2.89
C ASP A 69 -2.85 -5.70 -3.30
N LEU A 70 -2.79 -4.43 -2.87
CA LEU A 70 -1.62 -3.57 -3.12
C LEU A 70 -0.36 -4.14 -2.46
N LEU A 71 -0.45 -4.61 -1.21
CA LEU A 71 0.69 -5.19 -0.50
C LEU A 71 1.15 -6.50 -1.17
N GLY A 72 0.22 -7.37 -1.54
CA GLY A 72 0.52 -8.63 -2.23
C GLY A 72 1.21 -8.40 -3.57
N HIS A 73 0.73 -7.44 -4.36
CA HIS A 73 1.38 -7.06 -5.62
C HIS A 73 2.81 -6.52 -5.40
N TYR A 74 3.00 -5.70 -4.36
CA TYR A 74 4.32 -5.20 -3.98
C TYR A 74 5.28 -6.35 -3.61
N GLU A 75 4.85 -7.26 -2.75
CA GLU A 75 5.65 -8.40 -2.29
C GLU A 75 6.02 -9.32 -3.46
N GLU A 76 5.07 -9.68 -4.32
CA GLU A 76 5.31 -10.50 -5.50
C GLU A 76 6.31 -9.84 -6.46
N THR A 77 6.19 -8.52 -6.65
CA THR A 77 7.11 -7.76 -7.50
C THR A 77 8.53 -7.78 -6.94
N LEU A 78 8.71 -7.60 -5.63
CA LEU A 78 10.02 -7.69 -5.00
C LEU A 78 10.62 -9.10 -5.11
N LEU A 79 9.82 -10.12 -4.81
CA LEU A 79 10.24 -11.53 -4.91
C LEU A 79 10.67 -11.89 -6.35
N THR A 80 9.90 -11.45 -7.35
CA THR A 80 10.23 -11.65 -8.77
C THR A 80 11.56 -11.01 -9.15
N HIS A 81 11.95 -9.94 -8.46
CA HIS A 81 13.20 -9.23 -8.67
C HIS A 81 14.32 -9.62 -7.69
N GLY A 82 14.10 -10.62 -6.83
CA GLY A 82 15.10 -11.08 -5.85
C GLY A 82 15.42 -10.05 -4.78
N LEU A 83 14.46 -9.18 -4.45
CA LEU A 83 14.59 -8.15 -3.42
C LEU A 83 13.92 -8.60 -2.11
N ASP A 84 14.55 -8.27 -0.99
CA ASP A 84 14.02 -8.53 0.35
C ASP A 84 12.85 -7.59 0.70
N LEU A 85 11.94 -8.06 1.55
CA LEU A 85 10.88 -7.22 2.09
C LEU A 85 11.47 -6.21 3.11
N PRO A 86 11.08 -4.92 3.07
CA PRO A 86 11.58 -3.91 4.01
C PRO A 86 10.88 -3.96 5.38
N TYR A 87 10.14 -5.03 5.66
CA TYR A 87 9.42 -5.27 6.91
C TYR A 87 9.37 -6.77 7.21
N HIS A 88 9.13 -7.10 8.46
CA HIS A 88 8.85 -8.48 8.86
C HIS A 88 7.37 -8.78 8.67
N ARG A 89 7.05 -9.93 8.05
CA ARG A 89 5.68 -10.46 8.11
C ARG A 89 5.42 -10.93 9.55
N SER A 90 4.52 -10.27 10.25
CA SER A 90 3.99 -10.79 11.50
C SER A 90 3.12 -12.00 11.18
N GLY A 91 3.69 -13.20 11.36
CA GLY A 91 3.05 -14.51 11.53
C GLY A 91 1.78 -14.84 10.75
N THR A 92 1.91 -15.74 9.77
CA THR A 92 0.88 -16.74 9.43
C THR A 92 0.49 -17.58 10.63
#